data_AF-A0A502GVB9-F1
#
_entry.id   AF-A0A502GVB9-F1
#
_cell.length_a   1.000
_cell.length_b   1.000
_cell.length_c   1.000
_cell.angle_alpha   90.00
_cell.angle_beta   90.00
_cell.angle_gamma   90.00
#
_symmetry.space_group_name_H-M   'P 1'
#
loop_
_entity.id
_entity.type
_entity.pdbx_description
1 polymer ?
#
loop_
_entity_poly.entity_id
_entity_poly.type
_entity_poly.pdbx_seq_one_letter_code
_entity_poly.pdbx_strand_id
1 'polypeptide(L)' 'MKKNRHQAILRLVDQHEVVQVSELAQWLEVSLETIRRDLSEMQDQGLILRRHGRARRLIQQPVTGWMNSLQRAPQL' A
#
# COMPACT_ATOMS: atom_id res chain seq x y z
N MET A 1 -16.64 -3.76 2.29
CA MET A 1 -15.75 -4.74 1.62
C MET A 1 -14.64 -4.06 0.79
N LYS A 2 -14.96 -3.19 -0.18
CA LYS A 2 -13.96 -2.52 -1.05
C LYS A 2 -12.90 -1.69 -0.29
N LYS A 3 -13.32 -0.89 0.70
CA LYS A 3 -12.42 -0.06 1.51
C LYS A 3 -11.35 -0.88 2.26
N ASN A 4 -11.73 -2.06 2.79
CA ASN A 4 -10.80 -2.98 3.45
C ASN A 4 -9.79 -3.57 2.45
N ARG A 5 -10.22 -3.87 1.22
CA ARG A 5 -9.32 -4.39 0.18
C ARG A 5 -8.29 -3.35 -0.27
N HIS A 6 -8.69 -2.09 -0.43
CA HIS A 6 -7.75 -1.00 -0.74
C HIS A 6 -6.71 -0.83 0.35
N GLN A 7 -7.11 -0.92 1.63
CA GLN A 7 -6.17 -0.90 2.75
C GLN A 7 -5.21 -2.10 2.72
N ALA A 8 -5.70 -3.30 2.38
CA ALA A 8 -4.86 -4.49 2.24
C ALA A 8 -3.84 -4.34 1.10
N ILE A 9 -4.27 -3.87 -0.08
CA ILE A 9 -3.39 -3.55 -1.22
C ILE A 9 -2.32 -2.54 -0.79
N LEU A 10 -2.71 -1.47 -0.11
CA LEU A 10 -1.78 -0.45 0.38
C LEU A 10 -0.74 -1.01 1.35
N ARG A 11 -1.10 -1.95 2.23
CA ARG A 11 -0.14 -2.61 3.13
C ARG A 11 0.82 -3.52 2.37
N LEU A 12 0.31 -4.33 1.44
CA LEU A 12 1.12 -5.23 0.64
C LEU A 12 2.12 -4.46 -0.23
N VAL A 13 1.69 -3.34 -0.82
CA VAL A 13 2.57 -2.46 -1.61
C VAL A 13 3.61 -1.76 -0.75
N ASP A 14 3.28 -1.44 0.50
CA ASP A 14 4.22 -0.84 1.46
C ASP A 14 5.30 -1.86 1.90
N GLN A 15 4.91 -3.10 2.15
CA GLN A 15 5.81 -4.18 2.59
C GLN A 15 6.76 -4.67 1.51
N HIS A 16 6.31 -4.72 0.25
CA HIS A 16 7.05 -5.32 -0.86
C HIS A 16 7.67 -4.30 -1.83
N GLU A 17 7.45 -3.00 -1.59
CA GLU A 17 7.92 -1.83 -2.38
C GLU A 17 7.38 -1.76 -3.83
N VAL A 18 7.35 -2.88 -4.54
CA VAL A 18 6.79 -3.06 -5.89
C VAL A 18 6.11 -4.43 -5.95
N VAL A 19 4.82 -4.45 -6.30
CA VAL A 19 4.02 -5.69 -6.34
C VAL A 19 3.38 -5.86 -7.71
N GLN A 20 3.31 -7.09 -8.22
CA GLN A 20 2.58 -7.38 -9.45
C GLN A 20 1.08 -7.51 -9.20
N VAL A 21 0.28 -7.14 -10.21
CA VAL A 21 -1.18 -7.31 -10.18
C VAL A 21 -1.59 -8.77 -9.94
N SER A 22 -0.85 -9.74 -10.49
CA SER A 22 -1.10 -11.17 -10.31
C SER A 22 -0.89 -11.63 -8.87
N GLU A 23 0.15 -11.11 -8.20
CA GLU A 23 0.44 -11.43 -6.81
C GLU A 23 -0.65 -10.89 -5.88
N LEU A 24 -1.08 -9.65 -6.08
CA LEU A 24 -2.19 -9.05 -5.33
C LEU A 24 -3.50 -9.83 -5.52
N ALA A 25 -3.77 -10.31 -6.73
CA ALA A 25 -4.96 -11.11 -7.02
C ALA A 25 -4.93 -12.46 -6.27
N GLN A 26 -3.77 -13.11 -6.24
CA GLN A 26 -3.58 -14.37 -5.51
C GLN A 26 -3.69 -14.16 -4.00
N TRP A 27 -3.03 -13.16 -3.43
CA TRP A 27 -3.01 -12.92 -1.98
C TRP A 27 -4.35 -12.46 -1.42
N LEU A 28 -5.14 -11.75 -2.23
CA LEU A 28 -6.44 -11.22 -1.82
C LEU A 28 -7.61 -12.08 -2.31
N GLU A 29 -7.32 -13.21 -2.95
CA GLU A 29 -8.31 -14.17 -3.48
C GLU A 29 -9.40 -13.51 -4.33
N VAL A 30 -8.98 -12.62 -5.24
CA VAL A 30 -9.88 -11.90 -6.15
C VAL A 30 -9.36 -11.95 -7.58
N SER A 31 -10.25 -11.74 -8.54
CA SER A 31 -9.89 -11.73 -9.96
C SER A 31 -8.90 -10.62 -10.31
N LEU A 32 -8.05 -10.85 -11.32
CA LEU A 32 -7.15 -9.84 -11.89
C LEU A 32 -7.89 -8.56 -12.30
N GLU A 33 -9.10 -8.70 -12.86
CA GLU A 33 -9.94 -7.56 -13.24
C GLU A 33 -10.32 -6.70 -12.03
N THR A 34 -10.64 -7.34 -10.90
CA THR A 34 -10.97 -6.66 -9.65
C THR A 34 -9.78 -5.85 -9.14
N ILE A 35 -8.59 -6.45 -9.09
CA ILE A 35 -7.36 -5.73 -8.71
C ILE A 35 -7.06 -4.60 -9.70
N ARG A 36 -7.22 -4.81 -11.01
CA ARG A 36 -7.00 -3.75 -12.01
C ARG A 36 -7.92 -2.57 -11.78
N ARG A 37 -9.22 -2.79 -11.50
CA ARG A 37 -10.18 -1.71 -11.18
C ARG A 37 -9.78 -0.99 -9.90
N ASP A 38 -9.50 -1.72 -8.83
CA ASP A 38 -9.10 -1.12 -7.55
C ASP A 38 -7.82 -0.29 -7.67
N LEU A 39 -6.80 -0.81 -8.35
CA LEU A 39 -5.54 -0.08 -8.57
C LEU A 39 -5.74 1.17 -9.45
N SER A 40 -6.62 1.11 -10.46
CA SER A 40 -6.96 2.29 -11.27
C SER A 40 -7.61 3.38 -10.42
N GLU A 41 -8.57 3.02 -9.56
CA GLU A 41 -9.22 3.96 -8.65
C GLU A 41 -8.24 4.53 -7.62
N MET A 42 -7.37 3.70 -7.06
CA MET A 42 -6.35 4.15 -6.10
C MET A 42 -5.29 5.05 -6.75
N GLN A 43 -5.00 4.85 -8.05
CA GLN A 43 -4.11 5.71 -8.81
C GLN A 43 -4.76 7.06 -9.11
N ASP A 44 -6.04 7.07 -9.49
CA ASP A 44 -6.82 8.30 -9.68
C ASP A 44 -6.85 9.16 -8.41
N GLN A 45 -6.93 8.49 -7.24
CA GLN A 45 -6.83 9.12 -5.92
C GLN A 45 -5.40 9.50 -5.49
N GLY A 46 -4.38 9.25 -6.31
CA GLY A 46 -2.99 9.57 -6.02
C GLY A 46 -2.35 8.73 -4.90
N LEU A 47 -2.95 7.59 -4.52
CA LEU A 47 -2.44 6.74 -3.43
C LEU A 47 -1.29 5.84 -3.89
N ILE A 48 -1.34 5.40 -5.14
CA ILE A 48 -0.37 4.49 -5.76
C ILE A 48 0.00 4.92 -7.18
N LEU A 49 1.14 4.46 -7.65
CA LEU A 49 1.59 4.57 -9.03
C LEU A 49 1.63 3.17 -9.65
N ARG A 50 1.00 3.01 -10.81
CA ARG A 50 1.05 1.76 -11.59
C ARG A 50 1.85 1.95 -12.87
N ARG A 51 2.80 1.06 -13.15
CA ARG A 51 3.55 0.99 -14.42
C ARG A 51 3.78 -0.45 -14.87
N HIS A 52 3.43 -0.78 -16.11
CA HIS A 52 3.66 -2.11 -16.72
C HIS A 52 3.20 -3.30 -15.85
N GLY A 53 2.03 -3.21 -15.20
CA GLY A 53 1.51 -4.29 -14.35
C GLY A 53 2.09 -4.35 -12.93
N ARG A 54 2.92 -3.38 -12.55
CA ARG A 54 3.47 -3.22 -11.19
C ARG A 54 2.79 -2.05 -10.49
N ALA A 55 2.61 -2.15 -9.18
CA ALA A 55 2.08 -1.08 -8.32
C ALA A 55 3.09 -0.71 -7.22
N ARG A 56 3.25 0.60 -6.97
CA ARG A 56 4.09 1.19 -5.90
C ARG A 56 3.31 2.29 -5.18
N ARG A 57 3.57 2.50 -3.89
CA ARG A 57 2.92 3.54 -3.08
C ARG A 57 3.47 4.93 -3.43
N LEU A 58 2.59 5.91 -3.65
CA LEU A 58 3.00 7.31 -3.93
C LEU A 58 3.21 8.11 -2.66
N ILE A 59 2.31 7.96 -1.69
CA ILE A 59 2.38 8.65 -0.40
C ILE A 59 2.87 7.64 0.62
N GLN A 60 4.17 7.57 0.90
CA GLN A 60 4.65 6.82 2.06
C GLN A 60 3.98 7.44 3.29
N GLN A 61 3.13 6.66 3.98
CA GLN A 61 2.70 7.09 5.30
C GLN A 61 3.99 7.12 6.13
N PRO A 62 4.40 8.27 6.71
CA PRO A 62 5.49 8.24 7.67
C PRO A 62 5.06 7.23 8.73
N VAL A 63 5.82 6.14 8.86
CA VAL A 63 5.60 5.21 9.97
C VAL A 63 5.71 6.08 11.23
N THR A 64 4.57 6.17 11.89
CA THR A 64 4.26 6.99 13.07
C THR A 64 5.46 7.46 13.90
N GLY A 65 5.63 8.79 13.96
CA GLY A 65 6.58 9.51 14.81
C GLY A 65 6.26 9.49 16.30
N TRP A 66 5.95 8.33 16.87
CA TRP A 66 5.89 8.13 18.33
C TRP A 66 6.79 6.99 18.81
N MET A 67 7.41 6.23 17.90
CA MET A 67 8.41 5.20 18.26
C MET A 67 9.85 5.73 18.33
N ASN A 68 10.12 6.97 17.88
CA ASN A 68 11.45 7.59 17.94
C ASN A 68 11.68 8.47 19.18
N SER A 69 10.66 8.61 20.04
CA SER A 69 10.66 9.54 21.18
C SER A 69 11.09 8.91 22.51
N LEU A 70 11.48 7.63 22.54
CA LEU A 70 11.86 6.92 23.77
C LEU A 70 13.37 6.75 24.01
N GLN A 71 14.24 7.37 23.21
CA GLN A 71 15.70 7.23 23.40
C GLN A 71 16.45 8.49 23.82
N ARG A 72 15.79 9.63 24.05
CA ARG A 72 16.47 10.86 24.49
C ARG A 72 15.62 11.65 25.49
N ALA A 73 15.44 11.11 26.69
CA ALA A 73 15.18 11.93 27.85
C ALA A 73 16.53 12.19 28.55
N PRO A 74 17.13 13.40 28.46
CA PRO A 74 18.07 13.81 29.48
C PRO A 74 17.24 14.18 30.72
N GLN A 75 17.17 13.26 31.69
CA GLN A 75 16.70 13.59 33.03
C GLN A 75 17.93 14.05 33.82
N LEU A 76 18.03 15.37 33.92
CA LEU A 76 18.72 16.21 34.93
C LEU A 76 20.14 15.80 35.37
#